data_AF-A0A060YS90-F1
#
_entry.id   AF-A0A060YS90-F1
#
_cell.length_a   1.000
_cell.length_b   1.000
_cell.length_c   1.000
_cell.angle_alpha   90.00
_cell.angle_beta   90.00
_cell.angle_gamma   90.00
#
_symmetry.space_group_name_H-M   'P 1'
#
loop_
_entity.id
_entity.type
_entity.pdbx_description
1 polymer ?
#
loop_
_entity_poly.entity_id
_entity_poly.type
_entity_poly.pdbx_seq_one_letter_code
_entity_poly.pdbx_strand_id
1 'polypeptide(L)'
;MEVESRVHLYGHSSEVTSLHVCKPYSILISVSRDGTCILWDLNRLCYVQSLTGHKSPVTAVSASETTGDIATVCDSVGGGSDLRLWTVNGDLIGHVHCREIICSVAFSNQPEGVSVNVITGGLENGVVRLWSTWDLKPVREITFPKSNKPIISLTYSCDGHHLYTANSEGTVMAWCRRDQQRMKLPMFYSFLSSYAAS
;
A
#
# COMPACT_ATOMS: atom_id res chain seq x y z
N MET A 1 7.47 -36.03 8.51
CA MET A 1 6.70 -35.29 7.50
C MET A 1 5.64 -34.52 8.24
N GLU A 2 5.89 -33.25 8.54
CA GLU A 2 4.83 -32.37 9.02
C GLU A 2 3.84 -32.18 7.87
N VAL A 3 2.62 -32.66 8.05
CA VAL A 3 1.53 -32.34 7.15
C VAL A 3 1.17 -30.90 7.46
N GLU A 4 1.56 -29.97 6.59
CA GLU A 4 1.09 -28.58 6.69
C GLU A 4 -0.44 -28.59 6.66
N SER A 5 -1.06 -28.30 7.81
CA SER A 5 -2.50 -28.17 7.91
C SER A 5 -2.92 -26.89 7.21
N ARG A 6 -3.52 -27.03 6.03
CA ARG A 6 -4.12 -25.90 5.30
C ARG A 6 -5.43 -25.50 5.96
N VAL A 7 -5.54 -24.24 6.35
CA VAL A 7 -6.78 -23.64 6.86
C VAL A 7 -7.37 -22.75 5.77
N HIS A 8 -8.67 -22.83 5.57
CA HIS A 8 -9.40 -21.96 4.65
C HIS A 8 -10.17 -20.91 5.46
N LEU A 9 -9.98 -19.63 5.11
CA LEU A 9 -10.68 -18.51 5.72
C LEU A 9 -11.88 -18.14 4.83
N TYR A 10 -13.09 -18.35 5.33
CA TYR A 10 -14.33 -18.08 4.60
C TYR A 10 -14.93 -16.75 5.07
N GLY A 11 -15.16 -15.81 4.14
CA GLY A 11 -15.75 -14.52 4.48
C GLY A 11 -16.08 -13.63 3.29
N HIS A 12 -15.28 -13.68 2.22
CA HIS A 12 -15.58 -12.94 0.99
C HIS A 12 -16.56 -13.68 0.09
N SER A 13 -17.41 -12.91 -0.60
CA SER A 13 -18.41 -13.38 -1.57
C SER A 13 -17.98 -13.17 -3.03
N SER A 14 -16.83 -12.53 -3.25
CA SER A 14 -16.24 -12.30 -4.57
C SER A 14 -14.71 -12.44 -4.51
N GLU A 15 -14.05 -12.15 -5.64
CA GLU A 15 -12.59 -12.20 -5.79
C GLU A 15 -11.87 -11.40 -4.70
N VAL A 16 -10.87 -12.01 -4.06
CA VAL A 16 -9.95 -11.31 -3.15
C VAL A 16 -8.92 -10.59 -4.01
N THR A 17 -8.90 -9.26 -3.93
CA THR A 17 -8.10 -8.39 -4.80
C THR A 17 -6.73 -8.10 -4.21
N SER A 18 -6.60 -8.10 -2.88
CA SER A 18 -5.34 -7.85 -2.18
C SER A 18 -5.36 -8.40 -0.77
N LEU A 19 -4.16 -8.67 -0.25
CA LEU A 19 -3.90 -9.17 1.10
C LEU A 19 -2.77 -8.37 1.74
N HIS A 20 -2.82 -8.18 3.05
CA HIS A 20 -1.72 -7.62 3.82
C HIS A 20 -1.55 -8.33 5.16
N VAL A 21 -0.32 -8.73 5.48
CA VAL A 21 0.03 -9.38 6.75
C VAL A 21 0.69 -8.35 7.65
N CYS A 22 0.08 -8.03 8.78
CA CYS A 22 0.64 -7.14 9.78
C CYS A 22 1.08 -7.94 11.00
N LYS A 23 2.38 -8.27 11.06
CA LYS A 23 2.95 -9.16 12.08
C LYS A 23 2.90 -8.56 13.50
N PRO A 24 3.23 -7.27 13.75
CA PRO A 24 3.23 -6.73 15.10
C PRO A 24 1.86 -6.82 15.79
N TYR A 25 0.79 -6.73 15.02
CA TYR A 25 -0.60 -6.84 15.49
C TYR A 25 -1.18 -8.24 15.31
N SER A 26 -0.43 -9.19 14.74
CA SER A 26 -0.86 -10.56 14.44
C SER A 26 -2.19 -10.61 13.67
N ILE A 27 -2.35 -9.75 12.66
CA ILE A 27 -3.54 -9.71 11.80
C ILE A 27 -3.20 -9.94 10.33
N LEU A 28 -4.11 -10.62 9.64
CA LEU A 28 -4.18 -10.64 8.18
C LEU A 28 -5.34 -9.77 7.78
N ILE A 29 -5.17 -8.99 6.72
CA ILE A 29 -6.21 -8.15 6.15
C ILE A 29 -6.44 -8.60 4.73
N SER A 30 -7.69 -8.84 4.36
CA SER A 30 -8.08 -9.18 3.00
C SER A 30 -9.12 -8.20 2.47
N VAL A 31 -9.00 -7.83 1.19
CA VAL A 31 -9.96 -6.96 0.51
C VAL A 31 -10.50 -7.62 -0.74
N SER A 32 -11.72 -7.27 -1.13
CA SER A 32 -12.43 -7.96 -2.20
C SER A 32 -13.26 -7.05 -3.10
N ARG A 33 -13.56 -7.57 -4.29
CA ARG A 33 -14.54 -7.01 -5.22
C ARG A 33 -15.96 -6.94 -4.65
N ASP A 34 -16.27 -7.66 -3.58
CA ASP A 34 -17.56 -7.54 -2.89
C ASP A 34 -17.71 -6.24 -2.07
N GLY A 35 -16.67 -5.40 -2.04
CA GLY A 35 -16.68 -4.13 -1.32
C GLY A 35 -16.35 -4.26 0.16
N THR A 36 -15.86 -5.42 0.61
CA THR A 36 -15.49 -5.64 2.02
C THR A 36 -13.97 -5.70 2.21
N CYS A 37 -13.54 -5.28 3.39
CA CYS A 37 -12.21 -5.51 3.93
C CYS A 37 -12.37 -6.31 5.22
N ILE A 38 -11.78 -7.49 5.33
CA ILE A 38 -11.90 -8.37 6.49
C ILE A 38 -10.56 -8.44 7.23
N LEU A 39 -10.64 -8.31 8.56
CA LEU A 39 -9.53 -8.54 9.48
C LEU A 39 -9.64 -9.94 10.06
N TRP A 40 -8.52 -10.67 10.01
CA TRP A 40 -8.38 -12.03 10.52
C TRP A 40 -7.32 -12.07 11.60
N ASP A 41 -7.55 -12.86 12.64
CA ASP A 41 -6.56 -13.17 13.67
C ASP A 41 -5.58 -14.21 13.10
N LEU A 42 -4.29 -13.89 13.01
CA LEU A 42 -3.26 -14.80 12.49
C LEU A 42 -2.86 -15.91 13.47
N ASN A 43 -3.10 -15.72 14.78
CA ASN A 43 -2.83 -16.76 15.77
C ASN A 43 -3.94 -17.83 15.77
N ARG A 44 -5.19 -17.40 15.58
CA ARG A 44 -6.37 -18.27 15.61
C ARG A 44 -6.87 -18.69 14.23
N LEU A 45 -6.41 -18.01 13.18
CA LEU A 45 -6.86 -18.18 11.79
C LEU A 45 -8.38 -18.07 11.69
N CYS A 46 -8.95 -17.01 12.26
CA CYS A 46 -10.40 -16.78 12.30
C CYS A 46 -10.78 -15.33 11.98
N TYR A 47 -12.03 -15.15 11.55
CA TYR A 47 -12.63 -13.83 11.35
C TYR A 47 -12.62 -13.03 12.66
N VAL A 48 -12.24 -11.75 12.58
CA VAL A 48 -12.35 -10.80 13.70
C VAL A 48 -13.45 -9.80 13.42
N GLN A 49 -13.32 -9.04 12.33
CA GLN A 49 -14.28 -8.03 11.93
C GLN A 49 -14.12 -7.64 10.46
N SER A 50 -15.05 -6.82 9.95
CA SER A 50 -14.98 -6.22 8.63
C SER A 50 -15.01 -4.69 8.72
N LEU A 51 -14.21 -4.02 7.89
CA LEU A 51 -14.30 -2.59 7.67
C LEU A 51 -15.41 -2.37 6.64
N THR A 52 -16.49 -1.75 7.09
CA THR A 52 -17.71 -1.56 6.28
C THR A 52 -17.86 -0.11 5.82
N GLY A 53 -18.47 0.10 4.66
CA GLY A 53 -18.78 1.44 4.15
C GLY A 53 -18.12 1.81 2.82
N HIS A 54 -17.29 0.93 2.24
CA HIS A 54 -16.93 1.01 0.83
C HIS A 54 -18.18 0.72 -0.02
N LYS A 55 -18.42 1.55 -1.03
CA LYS A 55 -19.59 1.41 -1.94
C LYS A 55 -19.24 0.72 -3.25
N SER A 56 -17.98 0.29 -3.38
CA SER A 56 -17.35 -0.19 -4.60
C SER A 56 -16.32 -1.26 -4.25
N PRO A 57 -15.87 -2.08 -5.22
CA PRO A 57 -14.74 -2.98 -5.06
C PRO A 57 -13.56 -2.34 -4.34
N VAL A 58 -13.05 -3.01 -3.31
CA VAL A 58 -11.81 -2.61 -2.64
C VAL A 58 -10.68 -3.30 -3.39
N THR A 59 -9.70 -2.53 -3.87
CA THR A 59 -8.70 -2.99 -4.85
C THR A 59 -7.31 -3.13 -4.25
N ALA A 60 -7.00 -2.38 -3.19
CA ALA A 60 -5.70 -2.45 -2.53
C ALA A 60 -5.82 -2.21 -1.02
N VAL A 61 -4.90 -2.80 -0.26
CA VAL A 61 -4.81 -2.64 1.18
C VAL A 61 -3.37 -2.62 1.67
N SER A 62 -3.11 -1.83 2.70
CA SER A 62 -1.85 -1.85 3.45
C SER A 62 -2.12 -1.46 4.91
N ALA A 63 -1.21 -1.80 5.82
CA ALA A 63 -1.30 -1.40 7.21
C ALA A 63 0.04 -0.85 7.71
N SER A 64 -0.04 0.07 8.67
CA SER A 64 1.14 0.50 9.42
C SER A 64 1.58 -0.59 10.38
N GLU A 65 2.86 -0.96 10.34
CA GLU A 65 3.46 -1.85 11.33
C GLU A 65 3.68 -1.17 12.69
N THR A 66 3.56 0.17 12.75
CA THR A 66 3.81 0.97 13.96
C THR A 66 2.54 1.35 14.70
N THR A 67 1.46 1.70 13.98
CA THR A 67 0.19 2.12 14.60
C THR A 67 -0.93 1.10 14.46
N GLY A 68 -0.82 0.17 13.50
CA GLY A 68 -1.88 -0.78 13.17
C GLY A 68 -2.99 -0.17 12.31
N ASP A 69 -2.87 1.10 11.94
CA ASP A 69 -3.84 1.75 11.05
C ASP A 69 -3.81 1.11 9.66
N ILE A 70 -4.98 1.07 9.02
CA ILE A 70 -5.22 0.33 7.78
C ILE A 70 -5.63 1.33 6.71
N ALA A 71 -4.96 1.28 5.56
CA ALA A 71 -5.31 2.03 4.37
C ALA A 71 -5.97 1.08 3.37
N THR A 72 -7.14 1.46 2.89
CA THR A 72 -7.87 0.73 1.85
C THR A 72 -8.15 1.65 0.68
N VAL A 73 -8.08 1.10 -0.52
CA VAL A 73 -8.41 1.81 -1.77
C VAL A 73 -9.62 1.14 -2.40
N CYS A 74 -10.61 1.92 -2.81
CA CYS A 74 -11.73 1.43 -3.62
C CYS A 74 -11.98 2.34 -4.82
N ASP A 75 -12.62 1.80 -5.85
CA ASP A 75 -13.04 2.59 -7.00
C ASP A 75 -14.11 3.62 -6.60
N SER A 76 -14.08 4.81 -7.19
CA SER A 76 -15.09 5.84 -6.93
C SER A 76 -16.14 5.88 -8.04
N VAL A 77 -17.42 6.06 -7.67
CA VAL A 77 -18.55 6.12 -8.62
C VAL A 77 -18.41 7.27 -9.62
N GLY A 78 -17.66 8.32 -9.27
CA GLY A 78 -17.36 9.47 -10.14
C GLY A 78 -16.07 9.36 -10.96
N GLY A 79 -15.43 8.19 -10.97
CA GLY A 79 -14.09 8.00 -11.53
C GLY A 79 -12.98 8.27 -10.51
N GLY A 80 -11.80 7.71 -10.73
CA GLY A 80 -10.70 7.74 -9.75
C GLY A 80 -10.91 6.74 -8.61
N SER A 81 -10.24 6.98 -7.49
CA SER A 81 -10.24 6.09 -6.33
C SER A 81 -10.47 6.86 -5.03
N ASP A 82 -11.16 6.21 -4.08
CA ASP A 82 -11.26 6.70 -2.72
C ASP A 82 -10.24 5.96 -1.84
N LEU A 83 -9.32 6.70 -1.24
CA LEU A 83 -8.40 6.21 -0.22
C LEU A 83 -9.04 6.45 1.15
N ARG A 84 -9.17 5.39 1.95
CA ARG A 84 -9.71 5.46 3.31
C ARG A 84 -8.69 4.96 4.31
N LEU A 85 -8.65 5.61 5.47
CA LEU A 85 -7.79 5.28 6.59
C LEU A 85 -8.64 4.88 7.79
N TRP A 86 -8.29 3.74 8.38
CA TRP A 86 -9.03 3.12 9.47
C TRP A 86 -8.10 2.83 10.64
N THR A 87 -8.64 2.82 11.85
CA THR A 87 -7.96 2.22 12.99
C THR A 87 -7.99 0.69 12.86
N VAL A 88 -7.11 -0.01 13.57
CA VAL A 88 -7.15 -1.48 13.67
C VAL A 88 -8.48 -1.99 14.28
N ASN A 89 -9.15 -1.15 15.08
CA ASN A 89 -10.44 -1.44 15.69
C ASN A 89 -11.61 -1.24 14.73
N GLY A 90 -11.36 -0.77 13.51
CA GLY A 90 -12.37 -0.66 12.45
C GLY A 90 -13.06 0.70 12.36
N ASP A 91 -12.58 1.70 13.09
CA ASP A 91 -13.10 3.05 13.03
C ASP A 91 -12.52 3.81 11.83
N LEU A 92 -13.36 4.53 11.09
CA LEU A 92 -12.90 5.38 10.00
C LEU A 92 -12.23 6.65 10.56
N ILE A 93 -10.92 6.80 10.33
CA ILE A 93 -10.16 8.01 10.68
C ILE A 93 -10.46 9.11 9.65
N GLY A 94 -10.47 8.77 8.37
CA GLY A 94 -10.70 9.73 7.30
C GLY A 94 -10.69 9.10 5.92
N HIS A 95 -11.01 9.92 4.92
CA HIS A 95 -10.92 9.52 3.52
C HIS A 95 -10.50 10.69 2.64
N VAL A 96 -9.89 10.38 1.50
CA VAL A 96 -9.57 11.34 0.45
C VAL A 96 -9.94 10.77 -0.90
N HIS A 97 -10.59 11.59 -1.72
CA HIS A 97 -10.87 11.26 -3.11
C HIS A 97 -9.66 11.62 -3.99
N CYS A 98 -9.15 10.63 -4.72
CA CYS A 98 -8.08 10.76 -5.69
C CYS A 98 -8.69 10.67 -7.08
N ARG A 99 -8.48 11.70 -7.92
CA ARG A 99 -9.05 11.73 -9.27
C ARG A 99 -8.46 10.68 -10.18
N GLU A 100 -7.18 10.38 -10.00
CA GLU A 100 -6.48 9.30 -10.68
C GLU A 100 -6.74 7.96 -9.97
N ILE A 101 -6.79 6.87 -10.73
CA ILE A 101 -6.88 5.52 -10.17
C ILE A 101 -5.60 5.23 -9.37
N ILE A 102 -5.77 4.78 -8.12
CA ILE A 102 -4.69 4.27 -7.28
C ILE A 102 -4.54 2.77 -7.55
N CYS A 103 -3.44 2.37 -8.19
CA CYS A 103 -3.17 0.99 -8.58
C CYS A 103 -2.47 0.18 -7.49
N SER A 104 -1.77 0.83 -6.56
CA SER A 104 -1.04 0.17 -5.46
C SER A 104 -0.91 1.10 -4.25
N VAL A 105 -0.80 0.55 -3.04
CA VAL A 105 -0.72 1.31 -1.79
C VAL A 105 0.27 0.66 -0.80
N ALA A 106 1.02 1.47 -0.05
CA ALA A 106 1.83 1.02 1.08
C ALA A 106 1.96 2.10 2.15
N PHE A 107 2.14 1.66 3.40
CA PHE A 107 2.58 2.51 4.49
C PHE A 107 4.11 2.63 4.55
N SER A 108 4.58 3.80 4.94
CA SER A 108 5.89 3.90 5.57
C SER A 108 5.81 3.48 7.04
N ASN A 109 6.86 2.81 7.52
CA ASN A 109 6.95 2.31 8.90
C ASN A 109 8.16 2.90 9.63
N GLN A 110 8.29 4.23 9.60
CA GLN A 110 9.37 4.90 10.32
C GLN A 110 9.03 4.99 11.81
N PRO A 111 10.02 4.76 12.71
CA PRO A 111 9.80 4.95 14.14
C PRO A 111 9.32 6.37 14.46
N GLU A 112 8.49 6.48 15.49
CA GLU A 112 7.98 7.77 15.94
C GLU A 112 9.12 8.75 16.25
N GLY A 113 8.96 10.00 15.85
CA GLY A 113 9.98 11.04 16.01
C GLY A 113 11.09 11.06 14.96
N VAL A 114 11.21 10.03 14.10
CA VAL A 114 12.20 10.03 13.00
C VAL A 114 11.66 10.76 11.76
N SER A 115 10.38 10.54 11.43
CA SER A 115 9.68 11.25 10.35
C SER A 115 8.17 11.06 10.39
N VAL A 116 7.46 11.91 9.66
CA VAL A 116 6.03 11.75 9.40
C VAL A 116 5.81 10.48 8.58
N ASN A 117 5.01 9.56 9.13
CA ASN A 117 4.55 8.40 8.37
C ASN A 117 3.54 8.82 7.31
N VAL A 118 3.60 8.14 6.17
CA VAL A 118 2.78 8.42 5.00
C VAL A 118 2.15 7.15 4.46
N ILE A 119 1.01 7.33 3.81
CA ILE A 119 0.44 6.37 2.87
C ILE A 119 0.94 6.77 1.50
N THR A 120 1.47 5.82 0.74
CA THR A 120 2.01 6.03 -0.60
C THR A 120 1.15 5.28 -1.59
N GLY A 121 0.63 6.01 -2.57
CA GLY A 121 -0.19 5.45 -3.65
C GLY A 121 0.51 5.58 -4.99
N GLY A 122 0.55 4.49 -5.72
CA GLY A 122 0.99 4.42 -7.09
C GLY A 122 -0.19 4.68 -8.01
N LEU A 123 -0.12 5.73 -8.83
CA LEU A 123 -1.23 6.17 -9.66
C LEU A 123 -1.13 5.62 -11.09
N GLU A 124 -2.27 5.59 -11.78
CA GLU A 124 -2.36 5.14 -13.18
C GLU A 124 -1.56 5.99 -14.17
N ASN A 125 -1.29 7.25 -13.83
CA ASN A 125 -0.55 8.19 -14.67
C ASN A 125 0.98 8.15 -14.41
N GLY A 126 1.47 7.18 -13.63
CA GLY A 126 2.88 7.03 -13.28
C GLY A 126 3.37 7.95 -12.16
N VAL A 127 2.49 8.73 -11.55
CA VAL A 127 2.81 9.54 -10.38
C VAL A 127 2.72 8.68 -9.12
N VAL A 128 3.62 8.92 -8.18
CA VAL A 128 3.55 8.36 -6.83
C VAL A 128 3.17 9.49 -5.89
N ARG A 129 2.03 9.37 -5.21
CA ARG A 129 1.50 10.40 -4.31
C ARG A 129 1.58 9.91 -2.86
N LEU A 130 2.01 10.79 -1.97
CA LEU A 130 2.20 10.54 -0.55
C LEU A 130 1.17 11.36 0.22
N TRP A 131 0.43 10.73 1.11
CA TRP A 131 -0.51 11.37 2.03
C TRP A 131 -0.05 11.17 3.48
N SER A 132 -0.23 12.20 4.30
CA SER A 132 0.03 12.13 5.74
C SER A 132 -0.92 11.13 6.39
N THR A 133 -0.43 10.27 7.28
CA THR A 133 -1.28 9.36 8.06
C THR A 133 -2.14 10.08 9.10
N TRP A 134 -1.83 11.34 9.42
CA TRP A 134 -2.53 12.10 10.46
C TRP A 134 -3.82 12.75 9.97
N ASP A 135 -3.79 13.31 8.76
CA ASP A 135 -4.88 14.12 8.21
C ASP A 135 -5.20 13.83 6.74
N LEU A 136 -4.58 12.80 6.15
CA LEU A 136 -4.70 12.42 4.74
C LEU A 136 -4.44 13.56 3.74
N LYS A 137 -3.77 14.63 4.15
CA LYS A 137 -3.38 15.67 3.19
C LYS A 137 -2.22 15.19 2.32
N PRO A 138 -2.18 15.61 1.05
CA PRO A 138 -1.05 15.32 0.18
C PRO A 138 0.21 16.00 0.74
N VAL A 139 1.24 15.20 0.96
CA VAL A 139 2.55 15.64 1.46
C VAL A 139 3.50 15.87 0.28
N ARG A 140 3.47 14.96 -0.70
CA ARG A 140 4.40 15.00 -1.82
C ARG A 140 3.87 14.21 -3.01
N GLU A 141 4.25 14.66 -4.20
CA GLU A 141 4.18 13.86 -5.42
C GLU A 141 5.59 13.61 -5.96
N ILE A 142 5.79 12.42 -6.50
CA ILE A 142 7.02 12.00 -7.14
C ILE A 142 6.65 11.59 -8.56
N THR A 143 7.27 12.25 -9.53
CA THR A 143 7.06 12.00 -10.95
C THR A 143 8.33 11.48 -11.60
N PHE A 144 8.18 10.63 -12.61
CA PHE A 144 9.31 10.17 -13.40
C PHE A 144 9.15 10.60 -14.86
N PRO A 145 9.91 11.62 -15.31
CA PRO A 145 9.71 12.19 -16.64
C PRO A 145 9.88 11.22 -17.80
N LYS A 146 10.56 10.08 -17.58
CA LYS A 146 10.81 9.08 -18.63
C LYS A 146 9.66 8.08 -18.82
N SER A 147 8.69 7.98 -17.89
CA SER A 147 7.54 7.08 -18.03
C SER A 147 6.34 7.58 -17.23
N ASN A 148 5.17 7.59 -17.88
CA ASN A 148 3.88 8.01 -17.31
C ASN A 148 2.93 6.80 -17.11
N LYS A 149 3.51 5.62 -16.89
CA LYS A 149 2.78 4.36 -16.90
C LYS A 149 2.31 3.97 -15.50
N PRO A 150 1.17 3.26 -15.38
CA PRO A 150 0.60 2.90 -14.09
C PRO A 150 1.62 2.29 -13.13
N ILE A 151 1.67 2.79 -11.90
CA ILE A 151 2.49 2.21 -10.83
C ILE A 151 1.74 1.05 -10.19
N ILE A 152 1.97 -0.16 -10.71
CA ILE A 152 1.22 -1.37 -10.36
C ILE A 152 1.64 -2.01 -9.04
N SER A 153 2.82 -1.67 -8.52
CA SER A 153 3.30 -2.19 -7.25
C SER A 153 4.28 -1.23 -6.60
N LEU A 154 4.25 -1.17 -5.27
CA LEU A 154 5.17 -0.37 -4.48
C LEU A 154 5.40 -0.99 -3.11
N THR A 155 6.59 -0.76 -2.55
CA THR A 155 6.95 -1.25 -1.21
C THR A 155 8.03 -0.37 -0.60
N TYR A 156 8.02 -0.26 0.72
CA TYR A 156 9.14 0.28 1.48
C TYR A 156 10.14 -0.84 1.82
N SER A 157 11.41 -0.48 1.96
CA SER A 157 12.41 -1.33 2.61
C SER A 157 12.12 -1.45 4.11
N CYS A 158 12.62 -2.51 4.75
CA CYS A 158 12.42 -2.73 6.18
C CYS A 158 13.06 -1.64 7.06
N ASP A 159 14.13 -0.98 6.59
CA ASP A 159 14.72 0.20 7.23
C ASP A 159 13.92 1.50 6.97
N GLY A 160 12.89 1.41 6.11
CA GLY A 160 12.03 2.50 5.66
C GLY A 160 12.75 3.62 4.90
N HIS A 161 14.03 3.45 4.55
CA HIS A 161 14.83 4.47 3.87
C HIS A 161 14.60 4.49 2.36
N HIS A 162 14.15 3.36 1.80
CA HIS A 162 13.95 3.18 0.38
C HIS A 162 12.48 2.91 0.06
N LEU A 163 11.99 3.57 -0.99
CA LEU A 163 10.72 3.27 -1.63
C LEU A 163 11.02 2.68 -3.00
N TYR A 164 10.54 1.46 -3.23
CA TYR A 164 10.59 0.79 -4.52
C TYR A 164 9.21 0.85 -5.17
N THR A 165 9.20 1.09 -6.47
CA THR A 165 7.99 1.18 -7.29
C THR A 165 8.23 0.43 -8.58
N ALA A 166 7.20 -0.23 -9.09
CA ALA A 166 7.22 -0.91 -10.38
C ALA A 166 6.05 -0.43 -11.22
N ASN A 167 6.31 -0.10 -12.48
CA ASN A 167 5.27 0.31 -13.42
C ASN A 167 4.82 -0.85 -14.32
N SER A 168 3.74 -0.64 -15.08
CA SER A 168 3.18 -1.63 -16.00
C SER A 168 4.09 -1.99 -17.18
N GLU A 169 5.18 -1.26 -17.40
CA GLU A 169 6.20 -1.56 -18.43
C GLU A 169 7.40 -2.34 -17.86
N GLY A 170 7.32 -2.78 -16.61
CA GLY A 170 8.39 -3.53 -15.96
C GLY A 170 9.58 -2.67 -15.51
N THR A 171 9.44 -1.34 -15.54
CA THR A 171 10.47 -0.45 -14.99
C THR A 171 10.34 -0.42 -13.46
N VAL A 172 11.43 -0.80 -12.78
CA VAL A 172 11.56 -0.63 -11.33
C VAL A 172 12.30 0.65 -11.04
N MET A 173 11.76 1.46 -10.15
CA MET A 173 12.33 2.72 -9.70
C MET A 173 12.48 2.68 -8.18
N ALA A 174 13.65 3.10 -7.71
CA ALA A 174 13.97 3.19 -6.29
C ALA A 174 14.23 4.65 -5.90
N TRP A 175 13.75 5.03 -4.72
CA TRP A 175 13.94 6.36 -4.14
C TRP A 175 14.50 6.22 -2.73
N CYS A 176 15.50 7.02 -2.39
CA CYS A 176 16.06 7.09 -1.04
C CYS A 176 15.86 8.49 -0.44
N ARG A 177 15.70 8.58 0.89
CA ARG A 177 15.69 9.86 1.60
C ARG A 177 17.09 10.51 1.53
N ARG A 178 17.14 11.83 1.28
CA ARG A 178 18.40 12.55 0.99
C ARG A 178 19.39 12.70 2.14
N ASP A 179 19.10 12.21 3.34
CA ASP A 179 20.00 12.38 4.48
C ASP A 179 20.57 11.06 4.97
N GLN A 180 21.73 10.71 4.42
CA GLN A 180 22.86 10.05 5.10
C GLN A 180 24.13 10.32 4.27
N GLN A 181 24.61 11.57 4.35
CA GLN A 181 25.88 12.10 3.82
C GLN A 181 26.17 11.97 2.30
N ARG A 182 26.16 13.15 1.64
CA ARG A 182 26.88 13.49 0.39
C ARG A 182 26.67 12.59 -0.84
N MET A 183 25.49 12.68 -1.49
CA MET A 183 25.39 12.60 -2.96
C MET A 183 24.30 13.57 -3.46
N LYS A 184 24.62 14.41 -4.45
CA LYS A 184 23.88 15.65 -4.79
C LYS A 184 22.52 15.47 -5.47
N LEU A 185 22.07 14.26 -5.82
CA LEU A 185 20.77 13.99 -6.43
C LEU A 185 20.32 12.57 -6.05
N PRO A 186 19.00 12.27 -5.98
CA PRO A 186 18.54 10.89 -5.79
C PRO A 186 19.18 10.00 -6.88
N MET A 187 19.96 9.00 -6.47
CA MET A 187 20.54 8.06 -7.43
C MET A 187 19.46 7.08 -7.86
N PHE A 188 19.18 7.13 -9.14
CA PHE A 188 18.37 6.16 -9.86
C PHE A 188 19.16 4.88 -10.03
N TYR A 189 18.64 3.76 -9.53
CA TYR A 189 19.10 2.43 -9.92
C TYR A 189 18.03 1.80 -10.81
N SER A 190 18.23 1.82 -12.13
CA SER A 190 17.56 0.87 -13.02
C SER A 190 18.27 -0.46 -12.88
N PHE A 191 17.59 -1.46 -12.34
CA PHE A 191 18.13 -2.83 -12.27
C PHE A 191 18.09 -3.57 -13.62
N LEU A 192 17.72 -2.91 -14.72
CA LEU A 192 17.60 -3.54 -16.03
C LEU A 192 18.31 -2.72 -17.10
N SER A 193 19.57 -3.08 -17.38
CA SER A 193 20.19 -2.98 -18.71
C SER A 193 21.52 -3.74 -18.89
N SER A 194 22.03 -4.53 -17.93
CA SER A 194 23.36 -5.16 -18.10
C SER A 194 23.48 -6.65 -17.80
N TYR A 195 22.38 -7.40 -17.69
CA TYR A 195 22.44 -8.88 -17.64
C TYR A 195 21.79 -9.58 -18.83
N ALA A 196 21.51 -8.85 -19.91
CA ALA A 196 21.09 -9.41 -21.19
C ALA A 196 22.10 -9.06 -22.30
N ALA A 197 23.39 -9.29 -22.06
CA ALA A 197 24.41 -9.39 -23.09
C ALA A 197 25.73 -9.93 -22.50
N SER A 198 25.81 -11.25 -22.32
CA SER A 198 26.99 -12.10 -22.55
C SER A 198 26.71 -13.51 -22.06
#